data_AF-A0A2D4KNL6-F1
#
_entry.id   AF-A0A2D4KNL6-F1
#
_cell.length_a   1.000
_cell.length_b   1.000
_cell.length_c   1.000
_cell.angle_alpha   90.00
_cell.angle_beta   90.00
_cell.angle_gamma   90.00
#
_symmetry.space_group_name_H-M   'P 1'
#
loop_
_entity.id
_entity.type
_entity.pdbx_description
1 polymer ?
#
loop_
_entity_poly.entity_id
_entity_poly.type
_entity_poly.pdbx_seq_one_letter_code
_entity_poly.pdbx_strand_id
1 'polypeptide(L)'
;TNTVFLIEDLNLPITAVDIAAYSAKDKVISQVLDWVGRGWPKDPVSPVFSPFKIRQQELSSLQGCLLWGTRVVIPSQLQTTILRVLHEGHPGIVRMKALARSYV
;
A
#
# COMPACT_ATOMS: atom_id res chain seq x y z
N THR A 1 7.08 -19.09 -20.92
CA THR A 1 5.82 -18.33 -21.10
C THR A 1 5.69 -17.36 -19.95
N ASN A 2 5.80 -16.05 -20.25
CA ASN A 2 5.85 -14.99 -19.24
C ASN A 2 4.42 -14.50 -19.02
N THR A 3 3.70 -15.10 -18.09
CA THR A 3 2.28 -14.78 -17.87
C THR A 3 2.19 -13.52 -17.02
N VAL A 4 1.98 -12.38 -17.68
CA VAL A 4 1.54 -11.14 -17.04
C VAL A 4 0.07 -11.33 -16.69
N PHE A 5 -0.22 -11.64 -15.43
CA PHE A 5 -1.59 -11.69 -14.92
C PHE A 5 -2.02 -10.28 -14.51
N LEU A 6 -3.06 -9.75 -15.16
CA LEU A 6 -3.67 -8.49 -14.77
C LEU A 6 -4.32 -8.63 -13.39
N ILE A 7 -4.29 -7.55 -12.60
CA ILE A 7 -4.96 -7.44 -11.30
C ILE A 7 -6.48 -7.70 -11.41
N GLU A 8 -7.03 -7.59 -12.62
CA GLU A 8 -8.44 -7.85 -12.97
C GLU A 8 -8.91 -9.29 -12.72
N ASP A 9 -8.01 -10.28 -12.71
CA ASP A 9 -8.36 -11.69 -12.42
C ASP A 9 -8.54 -11.98 -10.92
N LEU A 10 -8.22 -11.01 -10.07
CA LEU A 10 -8.50 -11.10 -8.64
C LEU A 10 -9.75 -10.25 -8.40
N ASN A 11 -10.89 -10.92 -8.20
CA ASN A 11 -12.12 -10.27 -7.76
C ASN A 11 -11.95 -9.83 -6.28
N LEU A 12 -11.03 -8.90 -6.03
CA LEU A 12 -10.71 -8.40 -4.71
C LEU A 12 -11.91 -7.56 -4.25
N PRO A 13 -12.51 -7.85 -3.09
CA PRO A 13 -13.61 -7.06 -2.54
C PRO A 13 -13.15 -5.71 -1.99
N ILE A 14 -11.91 -5.29 -2.30
CA ILE A 14 -11.28 -4.06 -1.80
C ILE A 14 -10.90 -3.22 -3.02
N THR A 15 -11.51 -2.05 -3.11
CA THR A 15 -11.28 -1.08 -4.17
C THR A 15 -10.25 -0.02 -3.74
N ALA A 16 -9.77 0.78 -4.70
CA ALA A 16 -8.94 1.95 -4.38
C ALA A 16 -9.67 2.96 -3.47
N VAL A 17 -11.00 3.07 -3.61
CA VAL A 17 -11.83 3.94 -2.75
C VAL A 17 -11.81 3.44 -1.31
N ASP A 18 -11.91 2.13 -1.09
CA ASP A 18 -11.78 1.54 0.25
C ASP A 18 -10.38 1.81 0.81
N ILE A 19 -9.34 1.58 0.02
CA ILE A 19 -7.95 1.83 0.46
C ILE A 19 -7.76 3.30 0.86
N ALA A 20 -8.28 4.27 0.09
CA ALA A 20 -8.22 5.68 0.44
C ALA A 20 -8.97 5.98 1.75
N ALA A 21 -10.17 5.42 1.93
CA ALA A 21 -10.97 5.60 3.14
C ALA A 21 -10.28 5.04 4.40
N TYR A 22 -9.61 3.88 4.28
CA TYR A 22 -8.83 3.30 5.36
C TYR A 22 -7.50 4.05 5.57
N SER A 23 -6.88 4.56 4.50
CA SER A 23 -5.64 5.37 4.58
C SER A 23 -5.86 6.67 5.34
N ALA A 24 -7.02 7.30 5.15
CA ALA A 24 -7.41 8.50 5.89
C ALA A 24 -7.60 8.25 7.40
N LYS A 25 -7.96 7.02 7.79
CA LYS A 25 -8.15 6.63 9.21
C LYS A 25 -6.87 6.09 9.85
N ASP A 26 -5.93 5.58 9.07
CA ASP A 26 -4.64 5.10 9.53
C ASP A 26 -3.74 6.30 9.86
N LYS A 27 -3.40 6.48 11.14
CA LYS A 27 -2.62 7.63 11.61
C LYS A 27 -1.23 7.73 10.96
N VAL A 28 -0.63 6.61 10.59
CA VAL A 28 0.69 6.61 9.97
C VAL A 28 0.56 7.00 8.51
N ILE A 29 -0.33 6.33 7.77
CA ILE A 29 -0.49 6.57 6.33
C ILE A 29 -1.06 7.96 6.05
N SER A 30 -2.07 8.41 6.79
CA SER A 30 -2.62 9.76 6.65
C SER A 30 -1.55 10.84 6.86
N GLN A 31 -0.68 10.66 7.86
CA GLN A 31 0.42 11.59 8.09
C GLN A 31 1.49 11.55 6.98
N VAL A 32 1.78 10.36 6.43
CA VAL A 32 2.72 10.24 5.30
C VAL A 32 2.14 10.85 4.03
N LEU A 33 0.85 10.63 3.74
CA LEU A 33 0.14 11.27 2.62
C LEU A 33 0.23 12.79 2.71
N ASP A 34 0.05 13.31 3.91
CA ASP A 34 0.17 14.74 4.19
C ASP A 34 1.57 15.29 3.84
N TRP A 35 2.63 14.59 4.28
CA TRP A 35 4.01 14.97 3.98
C TRP A 35 4.40 14.78 2.52
N VAL A 36 3.84 13.79 1.83
CA VAL A 36 4.03 13.62 0.38
C VAL A 36 3.46 14.83 -0.37
N GLY A 37 2.30 15.36 0.06
CA GLY A 37 1.68 16.52 -0.57
C GLY A 37 2.29 17.87 -0.18
N ARG A 38 2.72 18.03 1.07
CA ARG A 38 3.16 19.33 1.63
C ARG A 38 4.66 19.46 1.85
N GLY A 39 5.40 18.37 1.67
CA GLY A 39 6.80 18.27 2.01
C GLY A 39 7.03 17.59 3.36
N TRP A 40 8.19 16.93 3.46
CA TRP A 40 8.57 16.17 4.63
C TRP A 40 9.25 17.04 5.70
N PRO A 41 9.12 16.69 6.99
CA PRO A 41 9.86 17.36 8.07
C PRO A 41 11.37 17.28 7.84
N LYS A 42 12.10 18.34 8.20
CA LYS A 42 13.57 18.35 8.17
C LYS A 42 14.16 17.65 9.39
N ASP A 43 13.49 17.78 10.53
CA ASP A 43 13.88 17.14 11.78
C ASP A 43 13.62 15.63 11.76
N PRO A 44 14.29 14.86 12.64
CA PRO A 44 14.00 13.45 12.83
C PRO A 44 12.52 13.21 13.15
N VAL A 45 11.94 12.23 12.45
CA VAL A 45 10.56 11.79 12.70
C VAL A 45 10.55 10.60 13.67
N SER A 46 9.39 10.34 14.28
CA SER A 46 9.21 9.14 15.11
C SER A 46 9.59 7.86 14.35
N PRO A 47 10.19 6.85 15.01
CA PRO A 47 10.64 5.61 14.35
C PRO A 47 9.58 4.88 13.52
N VAL A 48 8.30 5.05 13.86
CA VAL A 48 7.17 4.50 13.09
C VAL A 48 7.13 5.01 11.63
N PHE A 49 7.67 6.20 11.38
CA PHE A 49 7.73 6.82 10.06
C PHE A 49 9.04 6.57 9.32
N SER A 50 10.07 6.06 10.00
CA SER A 50 11.39 5.82 9.41
C SER A 50 11.34 5.02 8.10
N PRO A 51 10.54 3.94 7.97
CA PRO A 51 10.46 3.19 6.71
C PRO A 51 10.00 4.05 5.52
N PHE A 52 9.10 5.01 5.77
CA PHE A 52 8.60 5.91 4.74
C PHE A 52 9.56 7.09 4.50
N LYS A 53 10.14 7.66 5.57
CA LYS A 53 11.06 8.79 5.48
C LYS A 53 12.31 8.46 4.68
N ILE A 54 12.87 7.27 4.85
CA ILE A 54 14.06 6.81 4.11
C ILE A 54 13.76 6.73 2.61
N ARG A 55 12.52 6.41 2.23
CA ARG A 55 12.05 6.23 0.86
C ARG A 55 11.21 7.40 0.34
N GLN A 56 11.27 8.55 1.00
CA GLN A 56 10.39 9.70 0.72
C GLN A 56 10.36 10.15 -0.74
N GLN A 57 11.46 9.95 -1.49
CA GLN A 57 11.57 10.31 -2.90
C GLN A 57 10.84 9.34 -3.84
N GLU A 58 10.56 8.12 -3.37
CA GLU A 58 9.85 7.09 -4.12
C GLU A 58 8.34 7.06 -3.79
N LEU A 59 7.94 7.87 -2.80
CA LEU A 59 6.56 7.96 -2.35
C LEU A 59 5.81 9.02 -3.13
N SER A 60 4.60 8.66 -3.56
CA SER A 60 3.67 9.57 -4.22
C SER A 60 2.25 9.31 -3.71
N SER A 61 1.32 10.19 -4.05
CA SER A 61 -0.09 10.01 -3.70
C SER A 61 -0.95 10.07 -4.96
N LEU A 62 -2.00 9.25 -4.99
CA LEU A 62 -3.00 9.26 -6.06
C LEU A 62 -4.36 8.97 -5.46
N GLN A 63 -5.30 9.90 -5.63
CA GLN A 63 -6.70 9.75 -5.19
C GLN A 63 -6.85 9.33 -3.71
N GLY A 64 -5.99 9.84 -2.82
CA GLY A 64 -6.01 9.50 -1.39
C GLY A 64 -5.33 8.18 -1.03
N CYS A 65 -4.77 7.46 -2.01
CA CYS A 65 -3.93 6.29 -1.78
C CYS A 65 -2.46 6.71 -1.74
N LEU A 66 -1.70 6.13 -0.80
CA LEU A 66 -0.25 6.25 -0.78
C LEU A 66 0.35 5.22 -1.73
N LEU A 67 1.31 5.66 -2.54
CA LEU A 67 2.01 4.84 -3.51
C LEU A 67 3.50 4.79 -3.16
N TRP A 68 4.11 3.63 -3.39
CA TRP A 68 5.56 3.47 -3.46
C TRP A 68 5.93 2.95 -4.85
N GLY A 69 6.52 3.83 -5.66
CA GLY A 69 6.64 3.60 -7.10
C GLY A 69 5.27 3.34 -7.72
N THR A 70 5.05 2.15 -8.27
CA THR A 70 3.78 1.74 -8.88
C THR A 70 2.88 0.90 -7.95
N ARG A 71 3.23 0.75 -6.67
CA ARG A 71 2.54 -0.13 -5.72
C ARG A 71 1.71 0.70 -4.73
N VAL A 72 0.49 0.27 -4.45
CA VAL A 72 -0.37 0.89 -3.43
C VAL A 72 0.02 0.39 -2.04
N VAL A 73 0.21 1.32 -1.11
CA VAL A 73 0.41 1.07 0.31
C VAL A 73 -0.98 0.84 0.95
N ILE A 74 -1.37 -0.44 1.09
CA ILE A 74 -2.52 -0.99 1.85
C ILE A 74 -2.52 -0.77 3.40
N PRO A 75 -3.39 0.08 3.96
CA PRO A 75 -3.53 0.26 5.40
C PRO A 75 -3.53 -1.03 6.22
N SER A 76 -2.92 -0.98 7.40
CA SER A 76 -2.73 -2.13 8.29
C SER A 76 -4.00 -2.97 8.49
N GLN A 77 -5.15 -2.29 8.63
CA GLN A 77 -6.47 -2.91 8.79
C GLN A 77 -6.95 -3.73 7.58
N LEU A 78 -6.49 -3.40 6.37
CA LEU A 78 -6.85 -4.11 5.15
C LEU A 78 -5.88 -5.24 4.80
N GLN A 79 -4.69 -5.28 5.41
CA GLN A 79 -3.67 -6.29 5.11
C GLN A 79 -4.18 -7.71 5.35
N THR A 80 -4.81 -7.97 6.49
CA THR A 80 -5.36 -9.31 6.80
C THR A 80 -6.45 -9.72 5.82
N THR A 81 -7.33 -8.79 5.44
CA THR A 81 -8.41 -9.08 4.49
C THR A 81 -7.85 -9.38 3.10
N ILE A 82 -6.89 -8.58 2.62
CA ILE A 82 -6.24 -8.84 1.34
C ILE A 82 -5.51 -10.18 1.37
N LEU A 83 -4.73 -10.47 2.43
CA LEU A 83 -4.04 -11.75 2.57
C LEU A 83 -5.01 -12.93 2.54
N ARG A 84 -6.17 -12.83 3.20
CA ARG A 84 -7.19 -13.89 3.17
C ARG A 84 -7.76 -14.10 1.77
N VAL A 85 -8.16 -13.04 1.07
CA VAL A 85 -8.71 -13.14 -0.30
C VAL A 85 -7.66 -13.73 -1.24
N LEU A 86 -6.40 -13.35 -1.06
CA LEU A 86 -5.29 -13.93 -1.80
C LEU A 86 -5.04 -15.40 -1.46
N HIS A 87 -5.32 -15.87 -0.24
CA HIS A 87 -5.25 -17.30 0.08
C HIS A 87 -6.42 -18.09 -0.53
N GLU A 88 -7.63 -17.54 -0.47
CA GLU A 88 -8.87 -18.19 -0.96
C GLU A 88 -8.93 -18.28 -2.49
N GLY A 89 -8.39 -17.29 -3.22
CA GLY A 89 -8.34 -17.28 -4.68
C GLY A 89 -7.35 -18.26 -5.32
N HIS A 90 -6.59 -19.04 -4.53
CA HIS A 90 -5.48 -19.91 -4.95
C HIS A 90 -4.41 -19.33 -5.92
N PRO A 91 -4.08 -18.01 -5.95
CA PRO A 91 -2.85 -17.57 -6.59
C PRO A 91 -1.66 -18.20 -5.84
N GLY A 92 -0.83 -19.01 -6.49
CA GLY A 92 0.31 -19.68 -5.82
C GLY A 92 1.21 -18.73 -5.02
N ILE A 93 2.02 -19.26 -4.09
CA ILE A 93 2.79 -18.49 -3.09
C ILE A 93 3.68 -17.37 -3.65
N VAL A 94 4.12 -17.47 -4.91
CA VAL A 94 4.87 -16.41 -5.61
C VAL A 94 3.97 -15.24 -6.01
N ARG A 95 2.73 -15.51 -6.46
CA ARG A 95 1.70 -14.51 -6.78
C ARG A 95 1.17 -13.84 -5.49
N MET A 96 1.02 -14.61 -4.41
CA MET A 96 0.77 -14.05 -3.07
C MET A 96 1.90 -13.15 -2.59
N LYS A 97 3.16 -13.57 -2.75
CA LYS A 97 4.31 -12.72 -2.40
C LYS A 97 4.35 -11.47 -3.26
N ALA A 98 4.07 -11.49 -4.55
CA ALA A 98 4.12 -10.30 -5.39
C ALA A 98 3.04 -9.25 -5.03
N LEU A 99 1.86 -9.70 -4.61
CA LEU A 99 0.73 -8.86 -4.18
C LEU A 99 0.87 -8.41 -2.72
N ALA A 100 1.34 -9.28 -1.83
CA ALA A 100 1.66 -8.96 -0.44
C ALA A 100 2.94 -8.12 -0.32
N ARG A 101 3.89 -8.22 -1.25
CA ARG A 101 5.09 -7.34 -1.34
C ARG A 101 4.77 -5.94 -1.88
N SER A 102 3.49 -5.58 -1.97
CA SER A 102 3.11 -4.16 -1.78
C SER A 102 3.39 -3.68 -0.34
N TYR A 103 3.81 -4.60 0.54
CA TYR A 103 4.37 -4.39 1.87
C TYR A 103 5.75 -5.06 1.99
N VAL A 104 6.80 -4.24 1.98
CA VAL A 104 7.80 -4.20 3.08
C VAL A 104 8.29 -2.76 3.22
#